data_AF-A0A9P9EAA4-F1
#
_entry.id   AF-A0A9P9EAA4-F1
#
_cell.length_a   1.000
_cell.length_b   1.000
_cell.length_c   1.000
_cell.angle_alpha   90.00
_cell.angle_beta   90.00
_cell.angle_gamma   90.00
#
_symmetry.space_group_name_H-M   'P 1'
#
loop_
_entity.id
_entity.type
_entity.pdbx_description
1 polymer ?
#
loop_
_entity_poly.entity_id
_entity_poly.type
_entity_poly.pdbx_seq_one_letter_code
_entity_poly.pdbx_strand_id
1 'polypeptide(L)'
;LWYTKKPNSTNPRRAVYRCCKGRKYASQSAAGVHVTKKRKTSTQMTDCPYKIAARLVTRPGSAVWVVEGVNGDKASEHNHPFSAPAAFSRYRKEAIMKLKDSIISRWNTGTQPMRILSELQTHSDPDVQATTRHDLRNLLNRHRCEQLAGRT
;
A
#
# COMPACT_ATOMS: atom_id res chain seq x y z
N LEU A 1 -0.70 30.27 24.47
CA LEU A 1 -0.10 30.45 23.12
C LEU A 1 -1.19 30.26 22.08
N TRP A 2 -1.82 31.36 21.65
CA TRP A 2 -2.85 31.36 20.60
C TRP A 2 -2.16 31.41 19.24
N TYR A 3 -2.37 30.39 18.42
CA TYR A 3 -1.77 30.29 17.08
C TYR A 3 -2.61 31.08 16.07
N THR A 4 -2.02 32.07 15.41
CA THR A 4 -2.66 32.98 14.44
C THR A 4 -2.88 32.39 13.05
N LYS A 5 -2.14 31.34 12.66
CA LYS A 5 -2.23 30.78 11.31
C LYS A 5 -3.21 29.61 11.24
N LYS A 6 -4.27 29.75 10.44
CA LYS A 6 -5.22 28.66 10.15
C LYS A 6 -4.48 27.49 9.47
N PRO A 7 -4.83 26.23 9.78
CA PRO A 7 -4.20 25.07 9.18
C PRO A 7 -4.34 25.07 7.64
N ASN A 8 -3.28 24.62 6.96
CA ASN A 8 -3.20 24.49 5.51
C ASN A 8 -2.57 23.12 5.15
N SER A 9 -2.38 22.82 3.86
CA SER A 9 -1.80 21.54 3.43
C SER A 9 -0.39 21.28 3.96
N THR A 10 0.39 22.33 4.25
CA THR A 10 1.75 22.23 4.79
C THR A 10 1.81 22.20 6.32
N ASN A 11 0.71 22.54 7.00
CA ASN A 11 0.56 22.42 8.45
C ASN A 11 -0.83 21.86 8.80
N PRO A 12 -1.08 20.56 8.50
CA PRO A 12 -2.35 19.94 8.77
C PRO A 12 -2.53 19.74 10.27
N ARG A 13 -3.67 20.16 10.81
CA ARG A 13 -4.11 19.83 12.18
C ARG A 13 -5.06 18.64 12.22
N ARG A 14 -5.50 18.18 11.06
CA ARG A 14 -6.41 17.05 10.89
C ARG A 14 -6.12 16.38 9.55
N ALA A 15 -6.03 15.06 9.55
CA ALA A 15 -5.88 14.24 8.36
C ALA A 15 -7.01 13.19 8.35
N VAL A 16 -7.79 13.15 7.28
CA VAL A 16 -8.84 12.14 7.10
C VAL A 16 -8.31 11.03 6.22
N TYR A 17 -8.33 9.81 6.74
CA TYR A 17 -8.01 8.58 6.02
C TYR A 17 -9.30 7.90 5.60
N ARG A 18 -9.29 7.35 4.39
CA ARG A 18 -10.39 6.56 3.83
C ARG A 18 -9.93 5.13 3.64
N CYS A 19 -10.89 4.20 3.60
CA CYS A 19 -10.61 2.83 3.21
C CYS A 19 -9.96 2.76 1.81
N CYS A 20 -9.09 1.76 1.59
CA CYS A 20 -8.49 1.47 0.29
C CYS A 20 -9.54 1.18 -0.82
N LYS A 21 -10.74 0.73 -0.46
CA LYS A 21 -11.88 0.52 -1.36
C LYS A 21 -12.91 1.66 -1.34
N GLY A 22 -12.60 2.78 -0.70
CA GLY A 22 -13.52 3.92 -0.47
C GLY A 22 -13.76 4.84 -1.66
N ARG A 23 -13.50 4.38 -2.89
CA ARG A 23 -13.82 5.14 -4.12
C ARG A 23 -14.96 4.44 -4.87
N LYS A 24 -15.66 5.19 -5.71
CA LYS A 24 -16.60 4.60 -6.66
C LYS A 24 -15.84 3.81 -7.72
N TYR A 25 -16.33 2.61 -8.02
CA TYR A 25 -15.83 1.84 -9.15
C TYR A 25 -16.35 2.45 -10.45
N ALA A 26 -15.44 2.90 -11.31
CA ALA A 26 -15.76 3.30 -12.67
C ALA A 26 -15.55 2.11 -13.61
N SER A 27 -16.64 1.51 -14.09
CA SER A 27 -16.55 0.39 -15.03
C SER A 27 -16.07 0.88 -16.40
N GLN A 28 -14.97 0.31 -16.89
CA GLN A 28 -14.50 0.51 -18.26
C GLN A 28 -14.99 -0.57 -19.22
N SER A 29 -15.88 -1.48 -18.77
CA SER A 29 -16.46 -2.50 -19.64
C SER A 29 -17.32 -1.85 -20.73
N ALA A 30 -17.20 -2.33 -21.97
CA ALA A 30 -18.09 -1.94 -23.06
C ALA A 30 -19.58 -2.10 -22.65
N ALA A 31 -20.41 -1.20 -23.16
CA ALA A 31 -21.85 -1.28 -22.97
C ALA A 31 -22.37 -2.63 -23.48
N GLY A 32 -23.20 -3.32 -22.70
CA GLY A 32 -23.77 -4.63 -23.08
C GLY A 32 -23.00 -5.87 -22.61
N VAL A 33 -21.84 -5.73 -21.97
CA VAL A 33 -21.15 -6.90 -21.37
C VAL A 33 -21.97 -7.43 -20.19
N HIS A 34 -22.46 -8.66 -20.33
CA HIS A 34 -23.22 -9.36 -19.29
C HIS A 34 -22.41 -9.46 -17.98
N VAL A 35 -23.08 -9.31 -16.82
CA VAL A 35 -22.44 -9.21 -15.49
C VAL A 35 -21.53 -10.39 -15.18
N THR A 36 -21.88 -11.60 -15.63
CA THR A 36 -21.05 -12.81 -15.42
C THR A 36 -19.73 -12.80 -16.20
N LYS A 37 -19.66 -12.04 -17.32
CA LYS A 37 -18.45 -11.88 -18.13
C LYS A 37 -17.55 -10.74 -17.62
N LYS A 38 -18.00 -9.97 -16.62
CA LYS A 38 -17.18 -8.89 -16.04
C LYS A 38 -16.13 -9.49 -15.10
N ARG A 39 -14.87 -9.07 -15.26
CA ARG A 39 -13.79 -9.46 -14.35
C ARG A 39 -14.09 -8.95 -12.94
N LYS A 40 -14.21 -9.86 -11.98
CA LYS A 40 -14.28 -9.53 -10.55
C LYS A 40 -12.86 -9.56 -10.00
N THR A 41 -12.34 -8.41 -9.57
CA THR A 41 -11.04 -8.34 -8.90
C THR A 41 -11.22 -8.08 -7.42
N SER A 42 -10.42 -8.72 -6.58
CA SER A 42 -10.40 -8.46 -5.14
C SER A 42 -10.02 -7.00 -4.81
N THR A 43 -9.35 -6.31 -5.74
CA THR A 43 -8.97 -4.90 -5.68
C THR A 43 -10.06 -3.93 -6.14
N GLN A 44 -11.20 -4.44 -6.60
CA GLN A 44 -12.30 -3.59 -7.05
C GLN A 44 -12.78 -2.69 -5.91
N MET A 45 -12.96 -1.41 -6.23
CA MET A 45 -13.46 -0.41 -5.30
C MET A 45 -14.95 -0.65 -4.99
N THR A 46 -15.39 -0.41 -3.76
CA THR A 46 -16.75 -0.72 -3.30
C THR A 46 -17.49 0.51 -2.79
N ASP A 47 -16.97 1.71 -3.05
CA ASP A 47 -17.45 2.96 -2.46
C ASP A 47 -17.58 2.85 -0.93
N CYS A 48 -16.61 2.18 -0.30
CA CYS A 48 -16.61 1.92 1.13
C CYS A 48 -16.69 3.24 1.94
N PRO A 49 -17.70 3.42 2.80
CA PRO A 49 -17.92 4.67 3.53
C PRO A 49 -16.93 4.89 4.69
N TYR A 50 -16.21 3.84 5.09
CA TYR A 50 -15.30 3.87 6.23
C TYR A 50 -14.23 4.96 6.15
N LYS A 51 -14.17 5.79 7.20
CA LYS A 51 -13.20 6.88 7.37
C LYS A 51 -12.79 7.01 8.83
N ILE A 52 -11.51 7.32 9.03
CA ILE A 52 -10.96 7.72 10.33
C ILE A 52 -10.24 9.05 10.16
N ALA A 53 -10.14 9.84 11.22
CA ALA A 53 -9.32 11.04 11.21
C ALA A 53 -8.21 10.92 12.25
N ALA A 54 -7.04 11.48 11.94
CA ALA A 54 -6.05 11.82 12.94
C ALA A 54 -6.14 13.32 13.18
N ARG A 55 -6.19 13.75 14.43
CA ARG A 55 -6.21 15.15 14.83
C ARG A 55 -5.01 15.46 15.71
N LEU A 56 -4.35 16.57 15.42
CA LEU A 56 -3.24 17.06 16.23
C LEU A 56 -3.77 17.76 17.47
N VAL A 57 -3.42 17.22 18.64
CA VAL A 57 -3.72 17.79 19.95
C VAL A 57 -2.46 18.44 20.49
N THR A 58 -2.49 19.75 20.68
CA THR A 58 -1.39 20.51 21.27
C THR A 58 -1.63 20.65 22.77
N ARG A 59 -0.63 20.27 23.57
CA ARG A 59 -0.56 20.48 25.02
C ARG A 59 0.66 21.35 25.33
N PRO A 60 0.75 22.00 26.51
CA PRO A 60 1.97 22.67 26.91
C PRO A 60 3.16 21.70 26.80
N GLY A 61 4.18 22.06 25.99
CA GLY A 61 5.39 21.26 25.79
C GLY A 61 5.28 20.05 24.86
N SER A 62 4.11 19.73 24.28
CA SER A 62 3.98 18.58 23.37
C SER A 62 2.85 18.72 22.34
N ALA A 63 3.00 18.03 21.21
CA ALA A 63 1.97 17.89 20.20
C ALA A 63 1.82 16.41 19.84
N VAL A 64 0.63 15.85 19.99
CA VAL A 64 0.36 14.42 19.80
C VAL A 64 -0.78 14.24 18.81
N TRP A 65 -0.63 13.30 17.88
CA TRP A 65 -1.71 12.91 16.98
C TRP A 65 -2.62 11.88 17.67
N VAL A 66 -3.92 12.15 17.69
CA VAL A 66 -4.92 11.25 18.25
C VAL A 66 -5.86 10.81 17.13
N VAL A 67 -6.19 9.52 17.12
CA VAL A 67 -7.16 8.95 16.17
C VAL A 67 -8.58 9.20 16.69
N GLU A 68 -9.46 9.67 15.80
CA GLU A 68 -10.87 9.91 16.07
C GLU A 68 -11.74 9.31 14.95
N GLY A 69 -12.96 8.90 15.31
CA GLY A 69 -13.97 8.55 14.32
C GLY A 69 -14.40 9.77 13.51
N VAL A 70 -14.78 9.56 12.25
CA VAL A 70 -15.40 10.60 11.44
C VAL A 70 -16.91 10.50 11.60
N ASN A 71 -17.58 11.62 11.86
CA ASN A 71 -19.04 11.64 11.99
C ASN A 71 -19.71 11.31 10.64
N GLY A 72 -20.67 10.40 10.68
CA GLY A 72 -21.50 9.98 9.55
C GLY A 72 -22.00 8.56 9.78
N ASP A 73 -23.27 8.30 9.48
CA ASP A 73 -24.00 7.08 9.86
C ASP A 73 -23.29 5.77 9.48
N LYS A 74 -22.45 5.79 8.44
CA LYS A 74 -21.72 4.62 7.92
C LYS A 74 -20.20 4.78 7.93
N ALA A 75 -19.68 5.86 8.50
CA ALA A 75 -18.25 6.17 8.46
C ALA A 75 -17.41 5.24 9.35
N SER A 76 -18.04 4.52 10.28
CA SER A 76 -17.42 3.52 11.16
C SER A 76 -17.45 2.09 10.62
N GLU A 77 -18.16 1.82 9.52
CA GLU A 77 -18.41 0.46 9.03
C GLU A 77 -17.81 0.19 7.65
N HIS A 78 -17.21 -0.98 7.49
CA HIS A 78 -16.76 -1.49 6.20
C HIS A 78 -17.89 -2.26 5.50
N ASN A 79 -18.05 -2.04 4.20
CA ASN A 79 -18.99 -2.80 3.36
C ASN A 79 -18.31 -3.97 2.61
N HIS A 80 -17.11 -4.36 3.03
CA HIS A 80 -16.32 -5.43 2.42
C HIS A 80 -15.39 -6.07 3.46
N PRO A 81 -14.94 -7.33 3.24
CA PRO A 81 -13.90 -7.94 4.05
C PRO A 81 -12.57 -7.19 3.95
N PHE A 82 -11.73 -7.27 4.98
CA PHE A 82 -10.38 -6.71 4.94
C PHE A 82 -9.56 -7.34 3.81
N SER A 83 -8.78 -6.50 3.12
CA SER A 83 -7.80 -6.98 2.15
C SER A 83 -6.62 -7.61 2.90
N ALA A 84 -6.12 -8.74 2.40
CA ALA A 84 -4.90 -9.34 2.93
C ALA A 84 -3.71 -8.36 2.85
N PRO A 85 -2.80 -8.33 3.85
CA PRO A 85 -1.61 -7.46 3.83
C PRO A 85 -0.79 -7.59 2.55
N ALA A 86 -0.59 -8.83 2.09
CA ALA A 86 0.00 -9.20 0.81
C ALA A 86 -0.57 -8.46 -0.42
N ALA A 87 -1.80 -7.96 -0.40
CA ALA A 87 -2.37 -7.18 -1.50
C ALA A 87 -1.69 -5.82 -1.67
N PHE A 88 -1.13 -5.23 -0.60
CA PHE A 88 -0.50 -3.92 -0.65
C PHE A 88 1.00 -4.02 -0.91
N SER A 89 1.48 -3.21 -1.85
CA SER A 89 2.90 -3.19 -2.24
C SER A 89 3.84 -2.84 -1.09
N ARG A 90 3.38 -2.07 -0.09
CA ARG A 90 4.20 -1.70 1.07
C ARG A 90 4.60 -2.92 1.90
N TYR A 91 3.65 -3.78 2.27
CA TYR A 91 3.93 -4.98 3.07
C TYR A 91 4.84 -5.95 2.31
N ARG A 92 4.54 -6.22 1.03
CA ARG A 92 5.43 -7.04 0.18
C ARG A 92 6.84 -6.45 0.05
N LYS A 93 6.94 -5.12 -0.07
CA LYS A 93 8.23 -4.42 -0.11
C LYS A 93 9.00 -4.59 1.20
N GLU A 94 8.34 -4.42 2.35
CA GLU A 94 8.99 -4.61 3.65
C GLU A 94 9.45 -6.07 3.82
N ALA A 95 8.64 -7.04 3.39
CA ALA A 95 8.99 -8.46 3.41
C ALA A 95 10.19 -8.80 2.51
N ILE A 96 10.17 -8.40 1.23
CA ILE A 96 11.28 -8.67 0.29
C ILE A 96 12.59 -7.97 0.72
N MET A 97 12.49 -6.80 1.36
CA MET A 97 13.67 -6.07 1.84
C MET A 97 14.41 -6.80 2.96
N LYS A 98 13.72 -7.61 3.78
CA LYS A 98 14.37 -8.49 4.77
C LYS A 98 15.28 -9.53 4.12
N LEU A 99 15.00 -9.88 2.86
CA LEU A 99 15.75 -10.88 2.08
C LEU A 99 16.65 -10.22 1.02
N LYS A 100 16.83 -8.89 1.05
CA LYS A 100 17.54 -8.13 0.02
C LYS A 100 18.91 -8.73 -0.29
N ASP A 101 19.73 -8.96 0.72
CA ASP A 101 21.13 -9.38 0.52
C ASP A 101 21.22 -10.79 -0.07
N SER A 102 20.36 -11.71 0.39
CA SER A 102 20.25 -13.06 -0.16
C SER A 102 19.80 -13.06 -1.64
N ILE A 103 18.84 -12.19 -1.98
CA ILE A 103 18.35 -12.05 -3.35
C ILE A 103 19.45 -11.49 -4.26
N ILE A 104 20.14 -10.44 -3.81
CA ILE A 104 21.23 -9.80 -4.56
C ILE A 104 22.39 -10.77 -4.75
N SER A 105 22.79 -11.51 -3.71
CA SER A 105 23.85 -12.51 -3.79
C SER A 105 23.55 -13.55 -4.86
N ARG A 106 22.34 -14.14 -4.86
CA ARG A 106 21.91 -15.10 -5.88
C ARG A 106 21.87 -14.49 -7.29
N TRP A 107 21.44 -13.25 -7.40
CA TRP A 107 21.41 -12.56 -8.69
C TRP A 107 22.83 -12.32 -9.23
N ASN A 108 23.77 -11.92 -8.38
CA ASN A 108 25.17 -11.70 -8.75
C ASN A 108 25.89 -13.00 -9.15
N THR A 109 25.46 -14.16 -8.63
CA THR A 109 25.96 -15.48 -9.07
C THR A 109 25.30 -15.96 -10.38
N GLY A 110 24.48 -15.14 -11.03
CA GLY A 110 23.86 -15.44 -12.32
C GLY A 110 22.53 -16.19 -12.22
N THR A 111 21.95 -16.33 -11.02
CA THR A 111 20.63 -16.96 -10.86
C THR A 111 19.57 -16.13 -11.57
N GLN A 112 18.79 -16.77 -12.43
CA GLN A 112 17.74 -16.10 -13.17
C GLN A 112 16.66 -15.53 -12.22
N PRO A 113 16.20 -14.28 -12.40
CA PRO A 113 15.20 -13.66 -11.52
C PRO A 113 13.92 -14.48 -11.36
N MET A 114 13.49 -15.21 -12.39
CA MET A 114 12.29 -16.05 -12.29
C MET A 114 12.51 -17.27 -11.37
N ARG A 115 13.72 -17.83 -11.30
CA ARG A 115 14.04 -18.89 -10.33
C ARG A 115 14.04 -18.36 -8.91
N ILE A 116 14.67 -17.20 -8.69
CA ILE A 116 14.64 -16.50 -7.40
C ILE A 116 13.19 -16.25 -6.96
N LEU A 117 12.34 -15.78 -7.89
CA LEU A 117 10.93 -15.55 -7.60
C LEU A 117 10.20 -16.83 -7.19
N SER A 118 10.39 -17.94 -7.90
CA SER A 118 9.78 -19.22 -7.56
C SER A 118 10.17 -19.68 -6.16
N GLU A 119 11.44 -19.52 -5.78
CA GLU A 119 11.92 -19.83 -4.42
C GLU A 119 11.26 -18.94 -3.37
N LEU A 120 11.14 -17.63 -3.63
CA LEU A 120 10.42 -16.71 -2.75
C LEU A 120 8.94 -17.10 -2.58
N GLN A 121 8.32 -17.64 -3.62
CA GLN A 121 6.92 -18.11 -3.59
C GLN A 121 6.73 -19.42 -2.80
N THR A 122 7.81 -20.12 -2.47
CA THR A 122 7.80 -21.29 -1.56
C THR A 122 8.14 -20.93 -0.11
N HIS A 123 8.38 -19.66 0.19
CA HIS A 123 8.74 -19.19 1.51
C HIS A 123 7.58 -19.32 2.51
N SER A 124 7.88 -19.55 3.79
CA SER A 124 6.88 -19.73 4.86
C SER A 124 6.14 -18.45 5.23
N ASP A 125 6.80 -17.29 5.09
CA ASP A 125 6.20 -15.96 5.27
C ASP A 125 5.22 -15.63 4.12
N PRO A 126 3.91 -15.45 4.39
CA PRO A 126 2.91 -15.16 3.37
C PRO A 126 3.17 -13.87 2.58
N ASP A 127 3.78 -12.85 3.20
CA ASP A 127 4.07 -11.58 2.51
C ASP A 127 5.25 -11.73 1.54
N VAL A 128 6.21 -12.59 1.88
CA VAL A 128 7.31 -12.98 0.97
C VAL A 128 6.74 -13.83 -0.17
N GLN A 129 5.90 -14.81 0.14
CA GLN A 129 5.25 -15.67 -0.84
C GLN A 129 4.44 -14.86 -1.86
N ALA A 130 3.77 -13.80 -1.42
CA ALA A 130 2.98 -12.92 -2.27
C ALA A 130 3.81 -12.00 -3.18
N THR A 131 5.15 -12.02 -3.07
CA THR A 131 6.05 -11.21 -3.89
C THR A 131 5.76 -11.41 -5.38
N THR A 132 5.64 -10.29 -6.10
CA THR A 132 5.39 -10.32 -7.55
C THR A 132 6.69 -10.14 -8.33
N ARG A 133 6.66 -10.51 -9.62
CA ARG A 133 7.74 -10.22 -10.57
C ARG A 133 8.14 -8.73 -10.58
N HIS A 134 7.17 -7.84 -10.42
CA HIS A 134 7.42 -6.40 -10.40
C HIS A 134 8.20 -5.96 -9.16
N ASP A 135 7.87 -6.54 -8.00
CA ASP A 135 8.54 -6.24 -6.74
C ASP A 135 10.02 -6.64 -6.82
N LEU A 136 10.29 -7.86 -7.30
CA LEU A 136 11.66 -8.36 -7.52
C LEU A 136 12.42 -7.51 -8.55
N ARG A 137 11.82 -7.22 -9.71
CA ARG A 137 12.45 -6.39 -10.74
C ARG A 137 12.79 -4.99 -10.21
N ASN A 138 11.89 -4.38 -9.44
CA ASN A 138 12.12 -3.06 -8.85
C ASN A 138 13.26 -3.08 -7.83
N LEU A 139 13.41 -4.17 -7.06
CA LEU A 139 14.54 -4.36 -6.14
C LEU A 139 15.87 -4.45 -6.91
N LEU A 140 15.94 -5.30 -7.93
CA LEU A 140 17.15 -5.49 -8.73
C LEU A 140 17.54 -4.23 -9.50
N ASN A 141 16.56 -3.54 -10.11
CA ASN A 141 16.80 -2.28 -10.81
C ASN A 141 17.34 -1.21 -9.86
N ARG A 142 16.78 -1.09 -8.65
CA ARG A 142 17.28 -0.15 -7.64
C ARG A 142 18.72 -0.47 -7.27
N HIS A 143 19.03 -1.74 -7.02
CA HIS A 143 20.40 -2.17 -6.72
C HIS A 143 21.38 -1.84 -7.86
N ARG A 144 20.97 -2.07 -9.12
CA ARG A 144 21.78 -1.73 -10.30
C ARG A 144 22.02 -0.22 -10.41
N CYS A 145 20.99 0.61 -10.18
CA CYS A 145 21.15 2.07 -10.14
C CYS A 145 22.08 2.53 -9.03
N GLU A 146 22.01 1.91 -7.84
CA GLU A 146 22.91 2.17 -6.72
C GLU A 146 24.37 1.83 -7.09
N GLN A 147 24.63 0.67 -7.73
CA GLN A 147 25.97 0.30 -8.19
C GLN A 147 26.55 1.28 -9.24
N LEU A 148 25.70 1.79 -10.13
CA LEU A 148 26.11 2.72 -11.19
C LEU A 148 26.21 4.18 -10.73
N ALA A 149 26.04 4.46 -9.44
CA ALA A 149 25.95 5.82 -8.88
C ALA A 149 24.94 6.72 -9.65
N GLY A 150 23.86 6.12 -10.16
CA GLY A 150 22.85 6.84 -10.95
C GLY A 150 23.24 7.15 -12.40
N ARG A 151 24.34 6.61 -12.94
CA ARG A 151 24.67 6.72 -14.37
C ARG A 151 23.88 5.67 -15.16
N THR A 152 22.91 6.14 -15.93
CA THR A 152 22.13 5.33 -16.90
C THR A 152 22.84 5.23 -18.23
#